data_AF-A0A2S0N3K5-F1
#
_entry.id   AF-A0A2S0N3K5-F1
#
_cell.length_a   1.000
_cell.length_b   1.000
_cell.length_c   1.000
_cell.angle_alpha   90.00
_cell.angle_beta   90.00
_cell.angle_gamma   90.00
#
_symmetry.space_group_name_H-M   'P 1'
#
loop_
_entity.id
_entity.type
_entity.pdbx_description
1 polymer ?
#
loop_
_entity_poly.entity_id
_entity_poly.type
_entity_poly.pdbx_seq_one_letter_code
_entity_poly.pdbx_strand_id
1 'polypeptide(L)'
;MKYLAPRHLPTLGQLLPDLGNPSPREIARYLDVTERTVYSWRAAGIAPKAATLALFWESSYGLSALDAELFNTAQVHRCLSESLGNEVKNLQSRIARLEKTGQFGCANAPFMRPINVMLLDSQRA
;
A
#
# COMPACT_ATOMS: atom_id res chain seq x y z
N MET A 1 -13.76 5.84 -0.15
CA MET A 1 -12.80 5.72 0.98
C MET A 1 -12.77 4.28 1.43
N LYS A 2 -11.58 3.65 1.54
CA LYS A 2 -11.44 2.36 2.23
C LYS A 2 -11.45 2.67 3.73
N TYR A 3 -12.46 2.16 4.45
CA TYR A 3 -12.54 2.33 5.90
C TYR A 3 -11.87 1.13 6.58
N LEU A 4 -10.82 1.38 7.36
CA LEU A 4 -10.16 0.36 8.19
C LEU A 4 -10.92 0.09 9.49
N ALA A 5 -11.92 0.92 9.82
CA ALA A 5 -12.72 0.72 11.01
C ALA A 5 -13.53 -0.58 10.90
N PRO A 6 -13.43 -1.48 11.90
CA PRO A 6 -14.19 -2.72 11.91
C PRO A 6 -15.71 -2.44 11.92
N ARG A 7 -16.47 -3.27 11.20
CA ARG A 7 -17.94 -3.17 11.15
C ARG A 7 -18.60 -3.58 12.46
N HIS A 8 -18.00 -4.55 13.14
CA HIS A 8 -18.46 -5.08 14.41
C HIS A 8 -17.34 -4.90 15.43
N LEU A 9 -17.69 -4.33 16.58
CA LEU A 9 -16.77 -4.14 17.69
C LEU A 9 -17.11 -5.15 18.78
N PRO A 10 -16.11 -5.73 19.47
CA PRO A 10 -16.36 -6.47 20.68
C PRO A 10 -17.00 -5.58 21.74
N THR A 11 -17.75 -6.20 22.63
CA THR A 11 -18.34 -5.51 23.77
C THR A 11 -17.26 -5.04 24.74
N LEU A 12 -17.55 -4.03 25.57
CA LEU A 12 -16.60 -3.55 26.57
C LEU A 12 -16.15 -4.68 27.52
N GLY A 13 -17.07 -5.60 27.86
CA GLY A 13 -16.76 -6.78 28.68
C GLY A 13 -15.82 -7.80 28.02
N GLN A 14 -15.67 -7.77 26.70
CA GLN A 14 -14.70 -8.61 25.97
C GLN A 14 -13.36 -7.88 25.79
N LEU A 15 -13.38 -6.56 25.56
CA LEU A 15 -12.16 -5.77 25.38
C LEU A 15 -11.35 -5.65 26.66
N LEU A 16 -12.01 -5.39 27.81
CA LEU A 16 -11.27 -5.14 29.05
C LEU A 16 -10.44 -6.35 29.51
N PRO A 17 -10.94 -7.60 29.49
CA PRO A 17 -10.13 -8.76 29.82
C PRO A 17 -8.96 -8.99 28.86
N ASP A 18 -9.17 -8.77 27.56
CA ASP A 18 -8.11 -8.90 26.55
C ASP A 18 -6.97 -7.91 26.78
N LEU A 19 -7.30 -6.69 27.20
CA LEU A 19 -6.35 -5.65 27.59
C LEU A 19 -5.70 -5.89 28.98
N GLY A 20 -5.98 -7.01 29.64
CA GLY A 20 -5.43 -7.32 30.97
C GLY A 20 -6.17 -6.66 32.14
N ASN A 21 -7.44 -6.29 31.95
CA ASN A 21 -8.30 -5.62 32.92
C ASN A 21 -7.66 -4.36 33.53
N PRO A 22 -7.29 -3.34 32.72
CA PRO A 22 -6.69 -2.11 33.21
C PRO A 22 -7.60 -1.43 34.23
N SER A 23 -7.05 -0.63 35.14
CA SER A 23 -7.84 0.11 36.11
C SER A 23 -8.69 1.20 35.41
N PRO A 24 -9.85 1.60 35.98
CA PRO A 24 -10.64 2.71 35.44
C PRO A 24 -9.83 4.01 35.28
N ARG A 25 -8.85 4.23 36.16
CA ARG A 25 -7.94 5.38 36.14
C ARG A 25 -6.99 5.38 34.94
N GLU A 26 -6.48 4.21 34.56
CA GLU A 26 -5.60 4.09 33.38
C GLU A 26 -6.38 4.34 32.09
N ILE A 27 -7.58 3.75 31.98
CA ILE A 27 -8.46 3.99 30.84
C ILE A 27 -8.86 5.46 30.75
N ALA A 28 -9.21 6.07 31.88
CA ALA A 28 -9.57 7.48 31.96
C ALA A 28 -8.43 8.39 31.47
N ARG A 29 -7.19 8.10 31.89
CA ARG A 29 -6.01 8.82 31.44
C ARG A 29 -5.74 8.62 29.95
N TYR A 30 -5.85 7.40 29.45
CA TYR A 30 -5.57 7.07 28.05
C TYR A 30 -6.59 7.71 27.10
N LEU A 31 -7.88 7.67 27.47
CA LEU A 31 -8.98 8.21 26.66
C LEU A 31 -9.25 9.70 26.92
N ASP A 32 -8.50 10.34 27.81
CA ASP A 32 -8.67 11.72 28.25
C ASP A 32 -10.11 12.03 28.73
N VAL A 33 -10.62 11.17 29.62
CA VAL A 33 -11.94 11.31 30.25
C VAL A 33 -11.84 11.21 31.77
N THR A 34 -12.91 11.55 32.48
CA THR A 34 -12.93 11.39 33.94
C THR A 34 -13.09 9.92 34.35
N GLU A 35 -12.54 9.54 35.50
CA GLU A 35 -12.71 8.17 36.05
C GLU A 35 -14.19 7.83 36.24
N ARG A 36 -15.00 8.79 36.69
CA ARG A 36 -16.46 8.63 36.86
C ARG A 36 -17.12 8.19 35.56
N THR A 37 -16.70 8.74 34.43
CA THR A 37 -17.20 8.37 33.10
C THR A 37 -16.89 6.89 32.80
N VAL A 38 -15.67 6.44 33.07
CA VAL A 38 -15.27 5.04 32.86
C VAL A 38 -16.03 4.09 33.80
N TYR A 39 -16.22 4.47 35.07
CA TYR A 39 -17.06 3.70 36.00
C TYR A 39 -18.50 3.55 35.49
N SER A 40 -19.08 4.65 34.98
CA SER A 40 -20.42 4.62 34.38
C SER A 40 -20.49 3.66 33.18
N TRP A 41 -19.47 3.64 32.31
CA TRP A 41 -19.43 2.73 31.17
C TRP A 41 -19.29 1.27 31.58
N ARG A 42 -18.49 0.98 32.61
CA ARG A 42 -18.36 -0.38 33.15
C ARG A 42 -19.67 -0.87 33.76
N ALA A 43 -20.33 -0.03 34.55
CA ALA A 43 -21.62 -0.38 35.15
C ALA A 43 -22.70 -0.64 34.10
N ALA A 44 -22.73 0.16 33.03
CA ALA A 44 -23.66 -0.01 31.92
C ALA A 44 -23.25 -1.12 30.92
N GLY A 45 -22.00 -1.58 30.97
CA GLY A 45 -21.40 -2.49 29.98
C GLY A 45 -21.22 -1.88 28.58
N ILE A 46 -21.42 -0.57 28.43
CA ILE A 46 -21.46 0.14 27.14
C ILE A 46 -20.62 1.41 27.25
N ALA A 47 -19.78 1.65 26.24
CA ALA A 47 -19.02 2.88 26.06
C ALA A 47 -19.38 3.52 24.71
N PRO A 48 -19.14 4.84 24.52
CA PRO A 48 -19.27 5.50 23.23
C PRO A 48 -18.41 4.81 22.17
N LYS A 49 -18.91 4.74 20.93
CA LYS A 49 -18.24 4.02 19.83
C LYS A 49 -16.79 4.47 19.60
N ALA A 50 -16.50 5.77 19.78
CA ALA A 50 -15.14 6.30 19.66
C ALA A 50 -14.18 5.71 20.72
N ALA A 51 -14.62 5.63 21.98
CA ALA A 51 -13.85 5.03 23.07
C ALA A 51 -13.66 3.51 22.85
N THR A 52 -14.72 2.80 22.45
CA THR A 52 -14.63 1.37 22.10
C THR A 52 -13.67 1.13 20.94
N LEU A 53 -13.66 2.01 19.94
CA LEU A 53 -12.75 1.91 18.79
C LEU A 53 -11.30 2.13 19.20
N ALA A 54 -11.03 3.11 20.07
CA ALA A 54 -9.68 3.34 20.59
C ALA A 54 -9.17 2.13 21.37
N LEU A 55 -9.98 1.59 22.30
CA LEU A 55 -9.65 0.39 23.06
C LEU A 55 -9.49 -0.85 22.16
N PHE A 56 -10.27 -0.95 21.09
CA PHE A 56 -10.16 -2.03 20.12
C PHE A 56 -8.79 -2.04 19.43
N TRP A 57 -8.25 -0.88 19.02
CA TRP A 57 -6.97 -0.83 18.32
C TRP A 57 -5.76 -1.20 19.20
N GLU A 58 -5.89 -1.03 20.51
CA GLU A 58 -4.88 -1.51 21.49
C GLU A 58 -5.04 -2.99 21.84
N SER A 59 -6.21 -3.58 21.57
CA SER A 59 -6.50 -4.98 21.89
C SER A 59 -5.86 -5.95 20.88
N SER A 60 -5.76 -7.22 21.26
CA SER A 60 -5.28 -8.29 20.39
C SER A 60 -6.08 -8.38 19.09
N TYR A 61 -7.38 -8.06 19.14
CA TYR A 61 -8.26 -8.02 17.97
C TYR A 61 -7.83 -6.94 16.96
N GLY A 62 -7.49 -5.75 17.45
CA GLY A 62 -7.03 -4.64 16.61
C GLY A 62 -5.66 -4.92 15.99
N LEU A 63 -4.74 -5.43 16.81
CA LEU A 63 -3.41 -5.84 16.35
C LEU A 63 -3.48 -6.94 15.27
N SER A 64 -4.33 -7.95 15.47
CA SER A 64 -4.54 -9.00 14.48
C SER A 64 -5.10 -8.47 13.15
N ALA A 65 -6.03 -7.51 13.21
CA ALA A 65 -6.58 -6.87 12.01
C ALA A 65 -5.51 -6.05 11.26
N LEU A 66 -4.64 -5.34 11.98
CA LEU A 66 -3.51 -4.61 11.37
C LEU A 66 -2.50 -5.56 10.74
N ASP A 67 -2.15 -6.64 11.43
CA ASP A 67 -1.18 -7.63 10.94
C ASP A 67 -1.67 -8.30 9.63
N ALA A 68 -2.95 -8.67 9.58
CA ALA A 68 -3.56 -9.22 8.37
C ALA A 68 -3.52 -8.24 7.19
N GLU A 69 -3.85 -6.95 7.42
CA GLU A 69 -3.79 -5.93 6.37
C GLU A 69 -2.36 -5.65 5.92
N LEU A 70 -1.40 -5.62 6.84
CA LEU A 70 0.03 -5.44 6.55
C LEU A 70 0.55 -6.59 5.69
N PHE A 71 0.25 -7.83 6.08
CA PHE A 71 0.63 -9.02 5.33
C PHE A 71 0.06 -8.98 3.91
N ASN A 72 -1.25 -8.72 3.77
CA ASN A 72 -1.89 -8.63 2.45
C ASN A 72 -1.27 -7.56 1.57
N THR A 73 -1.00 -6.38 2.14
CA THR A 73 -0.38 -5.26 1.43
C THR A 73 1.04 -5.62 0.98
N ALA A 74 1.84 -6.24 1.85
CA ALA A 74 3.18 -6.69 1.51
C ALA A 74 3.17 -7.76 0.39
N GLN A 75 2.24 -8.71 0.43
CA GLN A 75 2.08 -9.71 -0.62
C GLN A 75 1.75 -9.08 -1.97
N VAL A 76 0.82 -8.13 -2.01
CA VAL A 76 0.46 -7.42 -3.25
C VAL A 76 1.68 -6.69 -3.84
N HIS A 77 2.43 -5.97 -3.02
CA HIS A 77 3.64 -5.27 -3.48
C HIS A 77 4.72 -6.24 -3.94
N ARG A 78 4.90 -7.36 -3.25
CA ARG A 78 5.83 -8.41 -3.65
C ARG A 78 5.46 -8.96 -5.03
N CYS A 79 4.22 -9.40 -5.23
CA CYS A 79 3.77 -9.97 -6.50
C CYS A 79 3.89 -8.95 -7.64
N LEU A 80 3.56 -7.67 -7.38
CA LEU A 80 3.73 -6.60 -8.36
C LEU A 80 5.20 -6.42 -8.75
N SER A 81 6.12 -6.39 -7.78
CA SER A 81 7.55 -6.25 -8.02
C SER A 81 8.10 -7.43 -8.84
N GLU A 82 7.70 -8.66 -8.49
CA GLU A 82 8.08 -9.87 -9.22
C GLU A 82 7.55 -9.84 -10.67
N SER A 83 6.30 -9.44 -10.88
CA SER A 83 5.70 -9.31 -12.23
C SER A 83 6.46 -8.29 -13.08
N LEU A 84 6.73 -7.10 -12.52
CA LEU A 84 7.47 -6.04 -13.21
C LEU A 84 8.89 -6.48 -13.55
N GLY A 85 9.57 -7.18 -12.62
CA GLY A 85 10.90 -7.75 -12.87
C GLY A 85 10.90 -8.76 -14.03
N ASN A 86 9.87 -9.62 -14.09
CA ASN A 86 9.71 -10.58 -15.17
C ASN A 86 9.45 -9.89 -16.52
N GLU A 87 8.62 -8.84 -16.55
CA GLU A 87 8.37 -8.06 -17.75
C GLU A 87 9.63 -7.37 -18.27
N VAL A 88 10.39 -6.72 -17.38
CA VAL A 88 11.68 -6.09 -17.74
C VAL A 88 12.63 -7.11 -18.34
N LYS A 89 12.77 -8.28 -17.70
CA LYS A 89 13.64 -9.36 -18.20
C LYS A 89 13.18 -9.88 -19.56
N ASN A 90 11.88 -10.03 -19.77
CA ASN A 90 11.31 -10.46 -21.05
C ASN A 90 11.58 -9.42 -22.14
N LEU A 91 11.35 -8.13 -21.87
CA LEU A 91 11.62 -7.04 -22.81
C LEU A 91 13.11 -6.96 -23.17
N GLN A 92 14.00 -7.04 -22.18
CA GLN A 92 15.45 -7.09 -22.42
C GLN A 92 15.85 -8.28 -23.29
N SER A 93 15.28 -9.46 -23.02
CA SER A 93 15.55 -10.68 -23.81
C SER A 93 15.06 -10.54 -25.26
N ARG A 94 13.92 -9.88 -25.47
CA ARG A 94 13.40 -9.56 -26.81
C ARG A 94 14.30 -8.57 -27.54
N ILE A 95 14.75 -7.51 -26.87
CA ILE A 95 15.71 -6.52 -27.43
C ILE A 95 17.00 -7.23 -27.83
N ALA A 96 17.62 -7.99 -26.94
CA ALA A 96 18.87 -8.71 -27.22
C ALA A 96 18.74 -9.68 -28.40
N ARG A 97 17.59 -10.35 -28.54
CA ARG A 97 17.32 -11.20 -29.71
C ARG A 97 17.25 -10.40 -31.00
N LEU A 98 16.58 -9.24 -30.99
CA LEU A 98 16.47 -8.36 -32.15
C LEU A 98 17.86 -7.82 -32.54
N GLU A 99 18.63 -7.33 -31.57
CA GLU A 99 20.01 -6.85 -31.77
C GLU A 99 20.91 -7.93 -32.39
N LYS A 100 20.80 -9.18 -31.94
CA LYS A 100 21.58 -10.30 -32.50
C LYS A 100 21.19 -10.66 -33.93
N THR A 101 19.92 -10.47 -34.32
CA THR A 101 19.39 -10.94 -35.60
C THR A 101 19.62 -9.93 -36.74
N GLY A 102 19.89 -8.65 -36.44
CA GLY A 102 19.98 -7.63 -37.48
C GLY A 102 21.31 -6.90 -37.58
N GLN A 103 21.90 -6.92 -38.78
CA GLN A 103 22.56 -5.74 -39.35
C GLN A 103 21.47 -4.77 -39.84
N PHE A 104 20.74 -4.18 -38.89
CA PHE A 104 19.79 -3.15 -39.25
C PHE A 104 20.57 -1.87 -39.53
N GLY A 105 20.89 -1.63 -40.81
CA GLY A 105 20.84 -0.25 -41.29
C GLY A 105 19.52 0.34 -40.76
N CYS A 106 19.59 1.52 -40.15
CA CYS A 106 18.48 2.13 -39.40
C CYS A 106 17.13 1.86 -40.08
N ALA A 107 16.04 1.60 -39.35
CA ALA A 107 14.75 1.22 -39.97
C ALA A 107 14.24 2.22 -41.04
N ASN A 108 14.73 3.46 -40.96
CA ASN A 108 14.47 4.54 -41.91
C ASN A 108 15.46 4.60 -43.10
N ALA A 109 16.51 3.79 -43.11
CA ALA A 109 17.53 3.70 -44.17
C ALA A 109 16.92 3.53 -45.58
N PRO A 110 15.90 2.68 -45.82
CA PRO A 110 15.27 2.62 -47.14
C PRO A 110 14.49 3.90 -47.54
N PHE A 111 14.17 4.78 -46.59
CA PHE A 111 13.49 6.06 -46.83
C PHE A 111 14.43 7.27 -46.81
N MET A 112 15.65 7.11 -46.29
CA MET A 112 16.70 8.14 -46.36
C MET A 112 17.26 8.15 -47.78
N ARG A 113 16.72 9.02 -48.64
CA ARG A 113 17.44 9.40 -49.86
C ARG A 113 18.72 10.10 -49.44
N PRO A 114 19.91 9.69 -49.94
CA PRO A 114 21.09 10.52 -49.77
C PRO A 114 20.80 11.87 -50.40
N ILE A 115 20.91 12.94 -49.61
CA ILE A 115 20.91 14.30 -50.16
C ILE A 115 22.11 14.33 -51.09
N ASN A 116 21.86 14.41 -52.40
CA ASN A 116 22.92 14.52 -53.37
C ASN A 116 23.54 15.91 -53.22
N VAL A 117 24.64 15.99 -52.46
CA VAL A 117 25.36 17.24 -52.17
C VAL A 117 25.95 17.85 -53.46
N MET A 118 25.92 17.13 -54.59
CA MET A 118 26.33 17.66 -55.90
C MET A 118 25.44 18.78 -56.47
N LEU A 119 24.33 19.16 -55.81
CA LEU A 119 23.52 20.33 -56.24
C LEU A 119 23.82 21.63 -55.46
N LEU A 120 24.68 21.61 -54.45
CA LEU A 120 25.04 22.82 -53.69
C LEU A 120 26.27 23.57 -54.26
N ASP A 121 27.06 22.94 -55.13
CA ASP A 121 28.24 23.57 -55.75
C ASP A 121 27.95 24.28 -57.10
N SER A 122 26.71 24.20 -57.60
CA SER A 122 26.31 24.88 -58.87
C SER A 122 25.69 26.28 -58.67
N GLN A 123 25.62 26.77 -57.43
CA GLN A 123 25.06 28.09 -57.08
C GLN A 123 26.10 29.02 -56.43
N ARG A 124 27.39 28.71 -56.58
CA ARG A 124 28.52 29.57 -56.18
C ARG A 124 29.49 29.75 -57.35
N ALA A 125 29.04 30.42 -58.40
CA ALA A 125 29.87 31.01 -59.44
C ALA A 125 29.41 32.44 -59.69
#